data_AF-A0A7C5VR84-F1
#
_entry.id   AF-A0A7C5VR84-F1
#
_cell.length_a   1.000
_cell.length_b   1.000
_cell.length_c   1.000
_cell.angle_alpha   90.00
_cell.angle_beta   90.00
_cell.angle_gamma   90.00
#
_symmetry.space_group_name_H-M   'P 1'
#
loop_
_entity.id
_entity.type
_entity.pdbx_description
1 polymer ?
#
loop_
_entity_poly.entity_id
_entity_poly.type
_entity_poly.pdbx_seq_one_letter_code
_entity_poly.pdbx_strand_id
1 'polypeptide(L)'
;MKDYLDLYRDSTTNLDVTSFNRGPHHLEYYSYDALMIPHILKEIKNAEKKGYDAAIIGCFYDPGLREAREVSNIVVTAPLESSTSLALSLGDRFSIIVGRKKWIPLMMSRIKEYGLKDRLVSFKDIEMGVHDLHKDESETEKRLINSIEESVKEGAEVVILGCTVFFGFYREVQQKFGIPVIDPIVASLKHAELYVRLRELCGWSHSRKYSYEAPPVSELQKWDLRELL
;
A
#
# COMPACT_ATOMS: atom_id res chain seq x y z
N MET A 1 -3.99 13.24 5.54
CA MET A 1 -4.21 11.79 5.35
C MET A 1 -5.34 11.25 6.22
N LYS A 2 -5.30 11.37 7.56
CA LYS A 2 -6.39 10.87 8.44
C LYS A 2 -7.76 11.42 8.03
N ASP A 3 -7.90 12.74 7.95
CA ASP A 3 -9.16 13.39 7.58
C ASP A 3 -9.68 12.95 6.20
N TYR A 4 -8.77 12.67 5.28
CA TYR A 4 -9.12 12.14 3.97
C TYR A 4 -9.66 10.70 4.05
N LEU A 5 -9.00 9.83 4.81
CA LEU A 5 -9.44 8.44 5.01
C LEU A 5 -10.73 8.32 5.84
N ASP A 6 -10.99 9.29 6.73
CA ASP A 6 -12.25 9.37 7.48
C ASP A 6 -13.47 9.49 6.57
N LEU A 7 -13.31 9.99 5.33
CA LEU A 7 -14.37 10.02 4.32
C LEU A 7 -14.72 8.64 3.75
N TYR A 8 -13.81 7.66 3.88
CA TYR A 8 -13.95 6.34 3.27
C TYR A 8 -14.13 5.23 4.29
N ARG A 9 -13.69 5.37 5.53
CA ARG A 9 -13.84 4.30 6.55
C ARG A 9 -15.30 3.94 6.77
N ASP A 10 -15.56 2.68 7.09
CA ASP A 10 -16.87 2.26 7.53
C ASP A 10 -17.21 2.92 8.88
N SER A 11 -18.51 3.13 9.13
CA SER A 11 -18.99 3.79 10.35
C SER A 11 -18.54 3.09 11.65
N THR A 12 -18.27 1.79 11.59
CA THR A 12 -17.80 0.94 12.68
C THR A 12 -16.28 0.96 12.86
N THR A 13 -15.52 1.50 11.91
CA THR A 13 -14.07 1.50 11.93
C THR A 13 -13.54 2.70 12.68
N ASN A 14 -12.73 2.49 13.73
CA ASN A 14 -11.93 3.55 14.32
C ASN A 14 -10.56 3.59 13.64
N LEU A 15 -10.15 4.76 13.16
CA LEU A 15 -8.92 4.91 12.39
C LEU A 15 -7.93 5.84 13.11
N ASP A 16 -6.72 5.34 13.33
CA ASP A 16 -5.57 6.14 13.74
C ASP A 16 -4.49 6.14 12.65
N VAL A 17 -3.83 7.29 12.49
CA VAL A 17 -2.70 7.45 11.57
C VAL A 17 -1.47 7.82 12.38
N THR A 18 -0.45 6.99 12.31
CA THR A 18 0.84 7.23 12.98
C THR A 18 1.92 7.58 11.97
N SER A 19 2.91 8.33 12.43
CA SER A 19 4.13 8.64 11.66
C SER A 19 5.33 8.33 12.54
N PHE A 20 6.40 7.83 11.92
CA PHE A 20 7.63 7.55 12.65
C PHE A 20 8.30 8.86 13.07
N ASN A 21 8.78 8.91 14.31
CA ASN A 21 9.47 10.07 14.87
C ASN A 21 10.94 10.18 14.42
N ARG A 22 11.45 9.17 13.69
CA ARG A 22 12.81 9.09 13.16
C ARG A 22 12.78 8.33 11.83
N GLY A 23 13.75 8.64 10.97
CA GLY A 23 13.88 8.04 9.64
C GLY A 23 13.79 9.07 8.52
N PRO A 24 13.93 8.63 7.26
CA PRO A 24 13.78 9.50 6.11
C PRO A 24 12.33 9.98 5.96
N HIS A 25 12.16 11.20 5.44
CA HIS A 25 10.84 11.81 5.20
C HIS A 25 10.11 11.28 3.95
N HIS A 26 10.76 10.38 3.21
CA HIS A 26 10.26 9.73 2.00
C HIS A 26 11.02 8.41 1.77
N LEU A 27 10.48 7.48 0.98
CA LEU A 27 11.07 6.15 0.78
C LEU A 27 11.60 5.92 -0.65
N GLU A 28 11.96 6.97 -1.37
CA GLU A 28 12.31 6.90 -2.80
C GLU A 28 13.63 6.14 -3.14
N TYR A 29 14.29 5.56 -2.14
CA TYR A 29 15.55 4.84 -2.25
C TYR A 29 15.48 3.49 -1.55
N TYR A 30 16.08 2.45 -2.12
CA TYR A 30 16.16 1.11 -1.52
C TYR A 30 16.71 1.12 -0.10
N SER A 31 17.71 1.95 0.18
CA SER A 31 18.29 2.08 1.52
C SER A 31 17.27 2.65 2.51
N TYR A 32 16.45 3.60 2.09
CA TYR A 32 15.42 4.22 2.94
C TYR A 32 14.30 3.22 3.21
N ASP A 33 13.87 2.49 2.19
CA ASP A 33 12.92 1.38 2.31
C ASP A 33 13.39 0.35 3.34
N ALA A 34 14.62 -0.14 3.21
CA ALA A 34 15.21 -1.13 4.11
C ALA A 34 15.34 -0.62 5.56
N LEU A 35 15.77 0.63 5.76
CA LEU A 35 15.93 1.22 7.09
C LEU A 35 14.60 1.33 7.85
N MET A 36 13.48 1.39 7.14
CA MET A 36 12.16 1.54 7.77
C MET A 36 11.48 0.23 8.15
N ILE A 37 11.92 -0.91 7.61
CA ILE A 37 11.30 -2.21 7.92
C ILE A 37 11.27 -2.48 9.43
N PRO A 38 12.36 -2.35 10.21
CA PRO A 38 12.31 -2.60 11.66
C PRO A 38 11.30 -1.70 12.40
N HIS A 39 11.22 -0.41 12.00
CA HIS A 39 10.26 0.53 12.56
C HIS A 39 8.81 0.16 12.25
N ILE A 40 8.54 -0.31 11.03
CA ILE A 40 7.23 -0.81 10.61
C ILE A 40 6.83 -2.02 11.47
N LEU A 41 7.71 -3.02 11.61
CA LEU A 41 7.42 -4.22 12.40
C LEU A 41 7.12 -3.88 13.86
N LYS A 42 7.93 -3.00 14.46
CA LYS A 42 7.74 -2.53 15.82
C LYS A 42 6.39 -1.84 16.01
N GLU A 43 6.00 -0.93 15.13
CA GLU A 43 4.73 -0.21 15.27
C GLU A 43 3.52 -1.12 15.05
N ILE A 44 3.61 -2.08 14.13
CA ILE A 44 2.56 -3.09 13.95
C ILE A 44 2.40 -3.94 15.21
N LYS A 45 3.51 -4.35 15.85
CA LYS A 45 3.46 -5.04 17.15
C LYS A 45 2.91 -4.19 18.27
N ASN A 46 3.26 -2.90 18.29
CA ASN A 46 2.69 -1.96 19.26
C ASN A 46 1.18 -1.78 19.04
N ALA A 47 0.71 -1.75 17.80
CA ALA A 47 -0.72 -1.71 17.48
C ALA A 47 -1.43 -2.98 17.96
N GLU A 48 -0.86 -4.16 17.70
CA GLU A 48 -1.40 -5.43 18.24
C GLU A 48 -1.53 -5.39 19.78
N LYS A 49 -0.50 -4.94 20.49
CA LYS A 49 -0.53 -4.80 21.96
C LYS A 49 -1.57 -3.81 22.47
N LYS A 50 -1.86 -2.76 21.69
CA LYS A 50 -2.88 -1.76 22.00
C LYS A 50 -4.30 -2.24 21.66
N GLY A 51 -4.45 -3.43 21.08
CA GLY A 51 -5.75 -4.02 20.77
C GLY A 51 -6.35 -3.58 19.43
N TYR A 52 -5.53 -3.14 18.47
CA TYR A 52 -6.02 -2.90 17.11
C TYR A 52 -6.31 -4.22 16.39
N ASP A 53 -7.32 -4.24 15.52
CA ASP A 53 -7.68 -5.43 14.73
C ASP A 53 -6.87 -5.56 13.44
N ALA A 54 -6.37 -4.43 12.93
CA ALA A 54 -5.62 -4.33 11.69
C ALA A 54 -4.56 -3.23 11.72
N ALA A 55 -3.56 -3.37 10.85
CA ALA A 55 -2.59 -2.34 10.52
C ALA A 55 -2.43 -2.21 8.99
N ILE A 56 -2.18 -0.99 8.54
CA ILE A 56 -1.95 -0.67 7.13
C ILE A 56 -0.55 -0.09 6.97
N ILE A 57 0.25 -0.68 6.09
CA ILE A 57 1.57 -0.13 5.75
C ILE A 57 1.38 1.11 4.86
N GLY A 58 1.98 2.24 5.24
CA GLY A 58 1.73 3.54 4.61
C GLY A 58 2.50 3.84 3.31
N CYS A 59 3.17 2.86 2.71
CA CYS A 59 4.00 3.04 1.51
C CYS A 59 3.63 2.05 0.42
N PHE A 60 3.55 2.54 -0.82
CA PHE A 60 3.19 1.75 -2.00
C PHE A 60 4.22 0.67 -2.38
N TYR A 61 5.42 0.65 -1.82
CA TYR A 61 6.37 -0.45 -2.07
C TYR A 61 6.06 -1.74 -1.29
N ASP A 62 5.05 -1.70 -0.42
CA ASP A 62 4.72 -2.74 0.55
C ASP A 62 5.91 -3.18 1.43
N PRO A 63 6.68 -2.23 2.01
CA PRO A 63 7.87 -2.55 2.79
C PRO A 63 7.52 -3.39 4.02
N GLY A 64 8.19 -4.54 4.15
CA GLY A 64 8.03 -5.39 5.32
C GLY A 64 6.66 -6.07 5.40
N LEU A 65 5.86 -6.12 4.32
CA LEU A 65 4.50 -6.70 4.38
C LEU A 65 4.50 -8.15 4.83
N ARG A 66 5.40 -8.97 4.28
CA ARG A 66 5.46 -10.41 4.60
C ARG A 66 5.96 -10.61 6.02
N GLU A 67 6.98 -9.85 6.39
CA GLU A 67 7.60 -9.82 7.71
C GLU A 67 6.59 -9.37 8.77
N ALA A 68 5.77 -8.36 8.48
CA ALA A 68 4.73 -7.88 9.38
C ALA A 68 3.64 -8.93 9.61
N ARG A 69 3.25 -9.65 8.56
CA ARG A 69 2.30 -10.77 8.67
C ARG A 69 2.89 -11.92 9.47
N GLU A 70 4.17 -12.24 9.29
CA GLU A 70 4.88 -13.25 10.06
C GLU A 70 4.87 -12.92 11.56
N VAL A 71 5.21 -11.68 11.93
CA VAL A 71 5.37 -11.35 13.35
C VAL A 71 4.05 -11.04 14.06
N SER A 72 3.01 -10.50 13.42
CA SER A 72 1.82 -9.97 14.11
C SER A 72 0.54 -10.79 13.92
N ASN A 73 -0.34 -10.90 14.93
CA ASN A 73 -1.61 -11.64 14.82
C ASN A 73 -2.81 -10.78 14.38
N ILE A 74 -2.57 -9.54 13.99
CA ILE A 74 -3.60 -8.64 13.46
C ILE A 74 -3.63 -8.73 11.93
N VAL A 75 -4.70 -8.22 11.32
CA VAL A 75 -4.72 -8.07 9.86
C VAL A 75 -3.64 -7.06 9.46
N VAL A 76 -2.96 -7.33 8.35
CA VAL A 76 -1.91 -6.44 7.82
C VAL A 76 -2.09 -6.35 6.31
N THR A 77 -2.35 -5.15 5.83
CA THR A 77 -2.53 -4.83 4.41
C THR A 77 -1.52 -3.77 3.99
N ALA A 78 -1.27 -3.69 2.69
CA ALA A 78 -0.40 -2.68 2.11
C ALA A 78 -0.90 -2.24 0.73
N PRO A 79 -0.45 -1.07 0.24
CA PRO A 79 -1.14 -0.39 -0.85
C PRO A 79 -0.96 -1.02 -2.22
N LEU A 80 0.20 -1.58 -2.56
CA LEU A 80 0.36 -2.20 -3.87
C LEU A 80 -0.41 -3.51 -3.98
N GLU A 81 -0.29 -4.40 -3.01
CA GLU A 81 -1.05 -5.66 -2.97
C GLU A 81 -2.56 -5.39 -2.97
N SER A 82 -3.02 -4.42 -2.15
CA SER A 82 -4.45 -4.11 -2.07
C SER A 82 -4.99 -3.50 -3.36
N SER A 83 -4.26 -2.55 -3.93
CA SER A 83 -4.68 -1.89 -5.17
C SER A 83 -4.70 -2.85 -6.35
N THR A 84 -3.69 -3.72 -6.47
CA THR A 84 -3.62 -4.66 -7.58
C THR A 84 -4.67 -5.75 -7.47
N SER A 85 -4.93 -6.28 -6.27
CA SER A 85 -6.03 -7.23 -6.06
C SER A 85 -7.39 -6.64 -6.43
N LEU A 86 -7.63 -5.37 -6.08
CA LEU A 86 -8.85 -4.67 -6.49
C LEU A 86 -8.90 -4.46 -8.01
N ALA A 87 -7.79 -4.05 -8.63
CA ALA A 87 -7.70 -3.83 -10.07
C ALA A 87 -8.10 -5.07 -10.88
N LEU A 88 -7.66 -6.26 -10.45
CA LEU A 88 -8.00 -7.53 -11.11
C LEU A 88 -9.49 -7.87 -11.09
N SER A 89 -10.25 -7.31 -10.15
CA SER A 89 -11.70 -7.49 -10.08
C SER A 89 -12.46 -6.44 -10.92
N LEU A 90 -11.79 -5.34 -11.27
CA LEU A 90 -12.40 -4.20 -11.97
C LEU A 90 -12.06 -4.15 -13.47
N GLY A 91 -11.03 -4.87 -13.91
CA GLY A 91 -10.65 -4.98 -15.31
C GLY A 91 -9.64 -6.10 -15.55
N ASP A 92 -9.45 -6.49 -16.81
CA ASP A 92 -8.52 -7.55 -17.18
C ASP A 92 -7.05 -7.10 -17.10
N ARG A 93 -6.81 -5.82 -17.42
CA ARG A 93 -5.48 -5.22 -17.52
C ARG A 93 -5.40 -3.87 -16.82
N PHE A 94 -4.28 -3.59 -16.15
CA PHE A 94 -4.08 -2.34 -15.41
C PHE A 94 -2.73 -1.67 -15.68
N SER A 95 -2.66 -0.36 -15.47
CA SER A 95 -1.40 0.40 -15.43
C SER A 95 -1.17 1.04 -14.05
N ILE A 96 0.08 1.35 -13.75
CA ILE A 96 0.46 2.07 -12.52
C ILE A 96 1.16 3.38 -12.88
N ILE A 97 0.64 4.49 -12.37
CA ILE A 97 1.26 5.81 -12.55
C ILE A 97 2.11 6.15 -11.33
N VAL A 98 3.40 6.35 -11.51
CA VAL A 98 4.36 6.60 -10.43
C VAL A 98 4.88 8.05 -10.48
N GLY A 99 5.46 8.53 -9.38
CA GLY A 99 6.07 9.86 -9.36
C GLY A 99 7.33 9.92 -10.21
N ARG A 100 8.28 9.00 -9.99
CA ARG A 100 9.58 8.97 -10.71
C ARG A 100 9.83 7.65 -11.38
N LYS A 101 10.44 7.70 -12.57
CA LYS A 101 11.00 6.54 -13.27
C LYS A 101 11.89 5.63 -12.41
N LYS A 102 12.62 6.20 -11.44
CA LYS A 102 13.47 5.45 -10.49
C LYS A 102 12.69 4.42 -9.67
N TRP A 103 11.41 4.64 -9.41
CA TRP A 103 10.58 3.78 -8.57
C TRP A 103 10.16 2.50 -9.29
N ILE A 104 10.10 2.55 -10.63
CA ILE A 104 9.56 1.49 -11.49
C ILE A 104 10.27 0.15 -11.29
N PRO A 105 11.62 0.02 -11.24
CA PRO A 105 12.26 -1.28 -11.09
C PRO A 105 11.89 -2.00 -9.79
N LEU A 106 11.78 -1.28 -8.67
CA LEU A 106 11.35 -1.84 -7.39
C LEU A 106 9.86 -2.26 -7.44
N MET A 107 8.98 -1.42 -7.97
CA MET A 107 7.55 -1.79 -8.08
C MET A 107 7.33 -2.95 -9.06
N MET A 108 8.10 -3.02 -10.15
CA MET A 108 8.06 -4.13 -11.09
C MET A 108 8.53 -5.45 -10.45
N SER A 109 9.50 -5.43 -9.53
CA SER A 109 9.86 -6.67 -8.80
C SER A 109 8.70 -7.14 -7.92
N ARG A 110 8.01 -6.22 -7.24
CA ARG A 110 6.81 -6.55 -6.44
C ARG A 110 5.67 -7.09 -7.29
N ILE A 111 5.38 -6.48 -8.45
CA ILE A 111 4.38 -6.99 -9.40
C ILE A 111 4.69 -8.42 -9.84
N LYS A 112 5.97 -8.74 -10.09
CA LYS A 112 6.40 -10.11 -10.41
C LYS A 112 6.23 -11.05 -9.21
N GLU A 113 6.57 -10.60 -8.00
CA GLU A 113 6.38 -11.36 -6.75
C GLU A 113 4.90 -11.69 -6.48
N TYR A 114 3.98 -10.81 -6.90
CA TYR A 114 2.53 -11.05 -6.84
C TYR A 114 1.97 -11.86 -8.02
N GLY A 115 2.82 -12.23 -9.00
CA GLY A 115 2.39 -12.99 -10.16
C GLY A 115 1.54 -12.20 -11.16
N LEU A 116 1.62 -10.86 -11.15
CA LEU A 116 0.73 -9.98 -11.91
C LEU A 116 1.39 -9.33 -13.13
N LYS A 117 2.59 -9.79 -13.50
CA LYS A 117 3.35 -9.22 -14.62
C LYS A 117 2.54 -9.20 -15.92
N ASP A 118 1.81 -10.27 -16.22
CA ASP A 118 1.08 -10.41 -17.49
C ASP A 118 -0.22 -9.59 -17.51
N ARG A 119 -0.67 -9.09 -16.35
CA ARG A 119 -1.84 -8.21 -16.20
C ARG A 119 -1.46 -6.72 -16.26
N LEU A 120 -0.18 -6.39 -16.06
CA LEU A 120 0.34 -5.04 -16.11
C LEU A 120 0.55 -4.59 -17.57
N VAL A 121 -0.11 -3.52 -17.97
CA VAL A 121 0.07 -2.86 -19.27
C VAL A 121 1.36 -2.05 -19.28
N SER A 122 1.47 -1.09 -18.37
CA SER A 122 2.64 -0.24 -18.27
C SER A 122 2.80 0.40 -16.89
N PHE A 123 4.04 0.78 -16.62
CA PHE A 123 4.34 1.85 -15.66
C PHE A 123 4.55 3.14 -16.45
N LYS A 124 3.95 4.23 -15.99
CA LYS A 124 4.21 5.58 -16.49
C LYS A 124 4.60 6.47 -15.32
N ASP A 125 5.53 7.39 -15.51
CA ASP A 125 5.91 8.33 -14.47
C ASP A 125 5.53 9.76 -14.84
N ILE A 126 5.34 10.60 -13.80
CA ILE A 126 5.01 12.02 -13.95
C ILE A 126 6.20 12.94 -13.64
N GLU A 127 7.40 12.38 -13.49
CA GLU A 127 8.65 13.10 -13.20
C GLU A 127 8.57 14.01 -11.96
N MET A 128 7.92 13.56 -10.87
CA MET A 128 7.77 14.30 -9.61
C MET A 128 8.18 13.47 -8.40
N GLY A 129 8.94 14.07 -7.47
CA GLY A 129 9.25 13.46 -6.19
C GLY A 129 8.07 13.49 -5.22
N VAL A 130 8.14 12.73 -4.13
CA VAL A 130 7.04 12.62 -3.16
C VAL A 130 6.64 13.99 -2.58
N HIS A 131 7.63 14.85 -2.34
CA HIS A 131 7.38 16.19 -1.80
C HIS A 131 6.80 17.19 -2.80
N ASP A 132 6.77 16.87 -4.10
CA ASP A 132 6.31 17.81 -5.13
C ASP A 132 4.81 17.64 -5.46
N LEU A 133 4.23 16.48 -5.16
CA LEU A 133 2.88 16.08 -5.58
C LEU A 133 1.75 17.01 -5.12
N HIS A 134 1.88 17.64 -3.94
CA HIS A 134 0.88 18.59 -3.43
C HIS A 134 1.38 20.04 -3.40
N LYS A 135 2.55 20.33 -3.99
CA LYS A 135 3.02 21.74 -4.10
C LYS A 135 2.23 22.51 -5.15
N ASP A 136 1.92 21.84 -6.26
CA ASP A 136 1.09 22.34 -7.34
C ASP A 136 0.20 21.18 -7.81
N GLU A 137 -1.04 21.15 -7.30
CA GLU A 137 -1.98 20.08 -7.60
C GLU A 137 -2.45 20.13 -9.06
N SER A 138 -2.54 21.32 -9.66
CA SER A 138 -2.96 21.48 -11.04
C SER A 138 -1.92 20.92 -12.02
N GLU A 139 -0.63 21.20 -11.77
CA GLU A 139 0.45 20.60 -12.57
C GLU A 139 0.53 19.08 -12.35
N THR A 140 0.37 18.60 -11.12
CA THR A 140 0.34 17.15 -10.82
C THR A 140 -0.79 16.45 -11.58
N GLU A 141 -1.99 17.01 -11.51
CA GLU A 141 -3.17 16.46 -12.19
C GLU A 141 -2.99 16.47 -13.72
N LYS A 142 -2.48 17.56 -14.29
CA LYS A 142 -2.16 17.65 -15.72
C LYS A 142 -1.20 16.54 -16.16
N ARG A 143 -0.17 16.24 -15.37
CA ARG A 143 0.77 15.15 -15.68
C ARG A 143 0.13 13.78 -15.52
N LEU A 144 -0.65 13.57 -14.46
CA LEU A 144 -1.43 12.34 -14.29
C LEU A 144 -2.34 12.09 -15.49
N ILE A 145 -3.06 13.11 -15.96
CA ILE A 145 -3.93 13.03 -17.14
C ILE A 145 -3.13 12.54 -18.35
N ASN A 146 -1.98 13.14 -18.64
CA ASN A 146 -1.16 12.73 -19.79
C ASN A 146 -0.71 11.26 -19.68
N SER A 147 -0.19 10.85 -18.52
CA SER A 147 0.28 9.47 -18.31
C SER A 147 -0.86 8.44 -18.33
N ILE A 148 -2.05 8.81 -17.83
CA ILE A 148 -3.24 7.95 -17.86
C ILE A 148 -3.75 7.82 -19.29
N GLU A 149 -3.82 8.91 -20.04
CA GLU A 149 -4.25 8.89 -21.44
C GLU A 149 -3.39 7.93 -22.28
N GLU A 150 -2.07 7.97 -22.10
CA GLU A 150 -1.16 7.01 -22.74
C GLU A 150 -1.41 5.57 -22.29
N SER A 151 -1.61 5.35 -20.97
CA SER A 151 -1.88 4.01 -20.43
C SER A 151 -3.17 3.41 -21.00
N VAL A 152 -4.22 4.21 -21.13
CA VAL A 152 -5.50 3.80 -21.72
C VAL A 152 -5.32 3.46 -23.20
N LYS A 153 -4.55 4.25 -23.96
CA LYS A 153 -4.21 3.94 -25.36
C LYS A 153 -3.44 2.63 -25.52
N GLU A 154 -2.66 2.23 -24.51
CA GLU A 154 -1.94 0.94 -24.46
C GLU A 154 -2.82 -0.24 -23.98
N GLY A 155 -4.08 0.04 -23.65
CA GLY A 155 -5.08 -0.97 -23.27
C GLY A 155 -5.21 -1.19 -21.77
N ALA A 156 -4.88 -0.20 -20.93
CA ALA A 156 -5.22 -0.24 -19.51
C ALA A 156 -6.73 0.00 -19.32
N GLU A 157 -7.40 -0.92 -18.63
CA GLU A 157 -8.81 -0.82 -18.25
C GLU A 157 -8.98 -0.23 -16.85
N VAL A 158 -7.93 -0.35 -16.02
CA VAL A 158 -7.85 0.20 -14.66
C VAL A 158 -6.52 0.90 -14.48
N VAL A 159 -6.51 2.01 -13.75
CA VAL A 159 -5.27 2.68 -13.35
C VAL A 159 -5.12 2.66 -11.84
N ILE A 160 -3.89 2.43 -11.37
CA ILE A 160 -3.53 2.56 -9.95
C ILE A 160 -2.60 3.77 -9.79
N LEU A 161 -2.90 4.64 -8.82
CA LEU A 161 -2.00 5.72 -8.43
C LEU A 161 -0.88 5.14 -7.55
N GLY A 162 0.34 5.11 -8.08
CA GLY A 162 1.52 4.42 -7.54
C GLY A 162 2.23 5.15 -6.40
N CYS A 163 1.50 5.86 -5.56
CA CYS A 163 2.04 6.52 -4.36
C CYS A 163 0.90 6.80 -3.38
N THR A 164 1.11 6.57 -2.09
CA THR A 164 0.13 6.90 -1.05
C THR A 164 -0.09 8.41 -0.90
N VAL A 165 0.82 9.23 -1.43
CA VAL A 165 0.71 10.70 -1.47
C VAL A 165 -0.08 11.19 -2.68
N PHE A 166 -0.51 10.32 -3.61
CA PHE A 166 -1.49 10.71 -4.64
C PHE A 166 -2.93 10.78 -4.13
N PHE A 167 -3.15 10.70 -2.82
CA PHE A 167 -4.50 10.63 -2.28
C PHE A 167 -5.34 11.84 -2.71
N GLY A 168 -6.56 11.57 -3.15
CA GLY A 168 -7.51 12.59 -3.61
C GLY A 168 -7.48 12.88 -5.11
N PHE A 169 -6.36 12.65 -5.81
CA PHE A 169 -6.27 12.92 -7.25
C PHE A 169 -7.15 12.01 -8.12
N TYR A 170 -7.52 10.82 -7.63
CA TYR A 170 -8.21 9.81 -8.44
C TYR A 170 -9.57 10.26 -8.99
N ARG A 171 -10.29 11.15 -8.29
CA ARG A 171 -11.69 11.50 -8.63
C ARG A 171 -11.81 12.18 -9.99
N GLU A 172 -10.99 13.20 -10.20
CA GLU A 172 -11.05 14.04 -11.40
C GLU A 172 -10.54 13.28 -12.63
N VAL A 173 -9.43 12.57 -12.48
CA VAL A 173 -8.89 11.72 -13.55
C VAL A 173 -9.83 10.56 -13.89
N GLN A 174 -10.46 9.93 -12.89
CA GLN A 174 -11.47 8.88 -13.13
C GLN A 174 -12.65 9.41 -13.93
N GLN A 175 -13.20 10.56 -13.54
CA GLN A 175 -14.31 11.17 -14.26
C GLN A 175 -13.94 11.49 -15.71
N LYS A 176 -12.71 11.96 -15.95
CA LYS A 176 -12.22 12.31 -17.28
C LYS A 176 -12.10 11.12 -18.22
N PHE A 177 -11.56 10.00 -17.74
CA PHE A 177 -11.29 8.83 -18.58
C PHE A 177 -12.42 7.79 -18.59
N GLY A 178 -13.35 7.85 -17.64
CA GLY A 178 -14.46 6.89 -17.56
C GLY A 178 -14.01 5.47 -17.19
N ILE A 179 -12.84 5.32 -16.59
CA ILE A 179 -12.29 4.04 -16.12
C ILE A 179 -11.98 4.10 -14.61
N PRO A 180 -11.97 2.97 -13.89
CA PRO A 180 -11.58 2.96 -12.48
C PRO A 180 -10.14 3.49 -12.29
N VAL A 181 -10.00 4.46 -11.38
CA VAL A 181 -8.69 4.93 -10.91
C VAL A 181 -8.58 4.68 -9.41
N ILE A 182 -7.66 3.80 -9.03
CA ILE A 182 -7.51 3.30 -7.67
C ILE A 182 -6.59 4.22 -6.88
N ASP A 183 -7.15 4.82 -5.82
CA ASP A 183 -6.41 5.43 -4.74
C ASP A 183 -5.87 4.34 -3.80
N PRO A 184 -4.55 4.23 -3.62
CA PRO A 184 -3.96 3.09 -2.95
C PRO A 184 -4.17 3.10 -1.44
N ILE A 185 -4.34 4.26 -0.79
CA ILE A 185 -4.62 4.29 0.65
C ILE A 185 -6.07 3.93 0.94
N VAL A 186 -6.99 4.32 0.06
CA VAL A 186 -8.40 3.90 0.14
C VAL A 186 -8.53 2.40 -0.09
N ALA A 187 -7.85 1.86 -1.11
CA ALA A 187 -7.83 0.42 -1.37
C ALA A 187 -7.30 -0.37 -0.18
N SER A 188 -6.22 0.09 0.45
CA SER A 188 -5.64 -0.56 1.63
C SER A 188 -6.58 -0.56 2.83
N LEU A 189 -7.27 0.56 3.07
CA LEU A 189 -8.26 0.69 4.13
C LEU A 189 -9.42 -0.28 3.92
N LYS A 190 -9.99 -0.32 2.71
CA LYS A 190 -11.10 -1.21 2.39
C LYS A 190 -10.73 -2.68 2.45
N HIS A 191 -9.50 -3.03 2.05
CA HIS A 191 -8.99 -4.38 2.27
C HIS A 191 -8.83 -4.74 3.75
N ALA A 192 -8.34 -3.81 4.58
CA ALA A 192 -8.21 -4.06 6.01
C ALA A 192 -9.58 -4.31 6.66
N GLU A 193 -10.57 -3.47 6.37
CA GLU A 193 -11.95 -3.62 6.86
C GLU A 193 -12.56 -4.95 6.41
N LEU A 194 -12.44 -5.28 5.13
CA LEU A 194 -12.90 -6.57 4.59
C LEU A 194 -12.25 -7.75 5.31
N TYR A 195 -10.92 -7.73 5.48
CA TYR A 195 -10.20 -8.83 6.09
C TYR A 195 -10.48 -8.98 7.58
N VAL A 196 -10.64 -7.88 8.32
CA VAL A 196 -11.12 -7.92 9.71
C VAL A 196 -12.49 -8.56 9.76
N ARG A 197 -13.40 -8.13 8.88
CA ARG A 197 -14.76 -8.68 8.85
C ARG A 197 -14.79 -10.17 8.52
N LEU A 198 -13.98 -10.61 7.56
CA LEU A 198 -13.83 -12.03 7.20
C LEU A 198 -13.18 -12.84 8.33
N ARG A 199 -12.24 -12.24 9.09
CA ARG A 199 -11.69 -12.87 10.29
C ARG A 199 -12.77 -13.11 11.34
N GLU A 200 -13.60 -12.12 11.62
CA GLU A 200 -14.68 -12.24 12.61
C GLU A 200 -15.74 -13.28 12.20
N LEU A 201 -16.16 -13.25 10.94
CA LEU A 201 -17.25 -14.09 10.45
C LEU A 201 -16.82 -15.52 10.12
N CYS A 202 -15.63 -15.66 9.52
CA CYS A 202 -15.18 -16.92 8.94
C CYS A 202 -13.95 -17.50 9.65
N GLY A 203 -13.31 -16.76 10.56
CA GLY A 203 -12.03 -17.16 11.17
C GLY A 203 -10.84 -17.07 10.21
N TRP A 204 -10.98 -16.39 9.06
CA TRP A 204 -9.89 -16.28 8.08
C TRP A 204 -8.90 -15.20 8.47
N SER A 205 -7.66 -15.59 8.72
CA SER A 205 -6.54 -14.71 9.05
C SER A 205 -5.29 -15.10 8.27
N HIS A 206 -4.19 -14.36 8.46
CA HIS A 206 -2.88 -14.75 7.94
C HIS A 206 -2.53 -16.16 8.42
N SER A 207 -2.23 -17.05 7.48
CA SER A 207 -1.92 -18.45 7.77
C SER A 207 -0.58 -18.57 8.46
N ARG A 208 -0.55 -19.21 9.64
CA ARG A 208 0.69 -19.57 10.35
C ARG A 208 1.39 -20.79 9.79
N LYS A 209 0.88 -21.37 8.70
CA LYS A 209 1.47 -22.53 8.06
C LYS A 209 2.51 -22.07 7.04
N TYR A 210 3.77 -22.43 7.26
CA TYR A 210 4.91 -22.13 6.40
C TYR A 210 5.32 -20.64 6.42
N SER A 211 5.05 -19.89 5.35
CA SER A 211 5.71 -18.59 5.10
C SER A 211 5.45 -17.49 6.14
N TYR A 212 4.39 -17.59 6.94
CA TYR A 212 4.13 -16.67 8.06
C TYR A 212 4.09 -17.39 9.42
N GLU A 213 4.77 -18.53 9.52
CA GLU A 213 5.10 -19.14 10.81
C GLU A 213 5.92 -18.14 11.64
N ALA A 214 5.46 -17.81 12.83
CA ALA A 214 6.13 -16.83 13.67
C ALA A 214 7.42 -17.41 14.28
N PRO A 215 8.47 -16.59 14.46
CA PRO A 215 9.68 -17.03 15.16
C PRO A 215 9.36 -17.48 16.59
N PRO A 216 10.06 -18.50 17.13
CA PRO A 216 9.83 -18.95 18.50
C PRO A 216 10.06 -17.84 19.52
N VAL A 217 9.13 -17.66 20.46
CA VAL A 217 9.24 -16.66 21.53
C VAL A 217 10.53 -16.83 22.34
N SER A 218 10.99 -18.07 22.53
CA SER A 218 12.25 -18.37 23.21
C SER A 218 13.48 -17.79 22.50
N GLU A 219 13.49 -17.76 21.16
CA GLU A 219 14.58 -17.13 20.39
C GLU A 219 14.51 -15.61 20.47
N LEU A 220 13.30 -15.04 20.32
CA LEU A 220 13.11 -13.60 20.47
C LEU A 220 13.58 -13.09 21.83
N GLN A 221 13.30 -13.84 22.91
CA GLN A 221 13.80 -13.54 24.25
C GLN A 221 15.31 -13.72 24.37
N LYS A 222 15.86 -14.82 23.84
CA LYS A 222 17.30 -15.12 23.90
C LYS A 222 18.15 -14.07 23.19
N TRP A 223 17.64 -13.49 22.11
CA TRP A 223 18.35 -12.47 21.31
C TRP A 223 17.95 -11.03 21.64
N ASP A 224 17.14 -10.84 22.69
CA ASP A 224 16.67 -9.52 23.12
C ASP A 224 15.90 -8.73 22.04
N LEU A 225 15.17 -9.43 21.18
CA LEU A 225 14.35 -8.83 20.10
C LEU A 225 13.00 -8.31 20.63
N ARG A 226 13.05 -7.44 21.64
CA ARG A 226 11.87 -6.94 22.38
C ARG A 226 10.84 -6.22 21.52
N GLU A 227 11.25 -5.72 20.36
CA GLU A 227 10.35 -5.03 19.43
C GLU A 227 9.37 -6.00 18.74
N LEU A 228 9.69 -7.30 18.73
CA LEU A 228 8.87 -8.36 18.13
C LEU A 228 8.13 -9.21 19.16
N LEU A 229 8.44 -9.06 20.46
CA LEU A 229 7.74 -9.69 21.58
C LEU A 229 6.40 -9.01 21.85
#